data_AF-A0A9Q4AA43-F1
#
_entry.id   AF-A0A9Q4AA43-F1
#
_cell.length_a   1.000
_cell.length_b   1.000
_cell.length_c   1.000
_cell.angle_alpha   90.00
_cell.angle_beta   90.00
_cell.angle_gamma   90.00
#
_symmetry.space_group_name_H-M   'P 1'
#
loop_
_entity.id
_entity.type
_entity.pdbx_description
1 polymer ?
#
loop_
_entity_poly.entity_id
_entity_poly.type
_entity_poly.pdbx_seq_one_letter_code
_entity_poly.pdbx_strand_id
1 'polypeptide(L)' 'IVFCRNVLIYFSAEVKKDILLRIHGTLKPGGYLFLGASEALNGLPDHYQMVQCSPGIIYKAK' A
#
# COMPACT_ATOMS: atom_id res chain seq x y z
N ILE A 1 3.18 10.68 -3.26
CA ILE A 1 2.78 10.09 -1.97
C ILE A 1 1.28 9.86 -2.04
N VAL A 2 0.78 8.73 -1.54
CA VAL A 2 -0.65 8.42 -1.45
C VAL A 2 -0.97 7.98 -0.02
N PHE A 3 -2.08 8.49 0.52
CA PHE A 3 -2.65 8.04 1.79
C PHE A 3 -3.94 7.28 1.49
N CYS A 4 -3.99 6.01 1.88
CA CYS A 4 -5.18 5.16 1.75
C CYS A 4 -5.35 4.38 3.07
N ARG A 5 -5.82 5.08 4.10
CA ARG A 5 -5.84 4.57 5.48
C ARG A 5 -7.25 4.25 5.94
N ASN A 6 -7.44 3.07 6.50
CA ASN A 6 -8.70 2.56 7.04
C ASN A 6 -9.81 2.44 6.00
N VAL A 7 -9.44 2.22 4.74
CA VAL A 7 -10.36 2.16 3.59
C VAL A 7 -10.33 0.78 2.93
N LEU A 8 -9.17 0.13 2.87
CA LEU A 8 -9.03 -1.15 2.18
C LEU A 8 -9.75 -2.29 2.92
N ILE A 9 -10.04 -2.11 4.20
CA ILE A 9 -10.83 -3.05 5.02
C ILE A 9 -12.27 -3.26 4.54
N TYR A 10 -12.82 -2.36 3.71
CA TYR A 10 -14.18 -2.47 3.18
C TYR A 10 -14.28 -3.28 1.88
N PHE A 11 -13.15 -3.68 1.31
CA PHE A 11 -13.10 -4.36 0.01
C PHE A 11 -12.65 -5.81 0.16
N SER A 12 -13.16 -6.67 -0.74
CA SER A 12 -12.68 -8.04 -0.86
C SER A 12 -11.19 -8.09 -1.20
N ALA A 13 -10.54 -9.23 -0.97
CA ALA A 13 -9.11 -9.38 -1.26
C ALA A 13 -8.76 -9.10 -2.73
N GLU A 14 -9.64 -9.52 -3.66
CA GLU A 14 -9.49 -9.28 -5.10
C GLU A 14 -9.57 -7.79 -5.44
N VAL A 15 -10.61 -7.10 -4.96
CA VAL A 15 -10.81 -5.66 -5.21
C VAL A 15 -9.70 -4.84 -4.55
N LYS A 16 -9.27 -5.22 -3.34
CA LYS A 16 -8.14 -4.61 -2.64
C LYS A 16 -6.87 -4.70 -3.48
N LYS A 17 -6.58 -5.86 -4.07
CA LYS A 17 -5.40 -6.06 -4.92
C LYS A 17 -5.45 -5.16 -6.16
N ASP A 18 -6.60 -5.10 -6.83
CA ASP A 18 -6.80 -4.21 -7.99
C ASP A 18 -6.59 -2.73 -7.62
N ILE A 19 -7.20 -2.27 -6.52
CA ILE A 19 -7.03 -0.90 -6.02
C ILE A 19 -5.55 -0.59 -5.77
N LEU A 20 -4.83 -1.50 -5.10
CA LEU A 20 -3.41 -1.32 -4.78
C LEU A 20 -2.51 -1.28 -6.02
N LEU A 21 -2.82 -2.07 -7.06
CA LEU A 21 -2.12 -2.03 -8.36
C LEU A 21 -2.35 -0.69 -9.07
N ARG A 22 -3.59 -0.20 -9.08
CA ARG A 22 -3.90 1.11 -9.67
C ARG A 22 -3.25 2.25 -8.91
N ILE A 23 -3.22 2.20 -7.58
CA ILE A 23 -2.50 3.16 -6.74
C ILE A 23 -1.00 3.16 -7.08
N HIS A 24 -0.39 1.99 -7.26
CA HIS A 24 1.03 1.87 -7.64
C HIS A 24 1.31 2.63 -8.94
N GLY A 25 0.45 2.47 -9.95
CA GLY A 25 0.56 3.20 -11.22
C GLY A 25 0.46 4.73 -11.12
N THR A 26 -0.07 5.27 -10.01
CA THR A 26 -0.10 6.73 -9.76
C THR A 26 1.11 7.26 -8.99
N LEU A 27 1.90 6.37 -8.39
CA LEU A 27 3.08 6.75 -7.63
C LEU A 27 4.24 6.98 -8.60
N LYS A 28 4.99 8.06 -8.37
CA LYS A 28 6.31 8.23 -8.96
C LYS A 28 7.23 7.08 -8.51
N PRO A 29 8.25 6.68 -9.30
CA PRO A 29 9.25 5.72 -8.87
C PRO A 29 9.82 6.07 -7.48
N GLY A 30 9.81 5.10 -6.56
CA GLY A 30 10.23 5.30 -5.17
C GLY A 30 9.27 6.09 -4.28
N GLY A 31 8.06 6.41 -4.77
CA GLY A 31 7.00 7.08 -4.00
C GLY A 31 6.43 6.19 -2.89
N TYR A 32 5.78 6.81 -1.89
CA TYR A 32 5.28 6.10 -0.71
C TYR A 32 3.75 6.04 -0.65
N LEU A 33 3.25 4.88 -0.21
CA LEU A 33 1.88 4.59 0.17
C LEU A 33 1.80 4.39 1.69
N PHE A 34 0.87 5.09 2.32
CA PHE A 34 0.55 4.99 3.74
C PHE A 34 -0.80 4.30 3.93
N LEU A 35 -0.80 3.23 4.73
CA LEU A 35 -2.01 2.50 5.11
C LEU A 35 -2.37 2.76 6.59
N GLY A 36 -3.54 2.31 7.02
CA GLY A 36 -3.95 2.31 8.42
C GLY A 36 -3.06 1.38 9.26
N ALA A 37 -3.00 1.61 10.57
CA ALA A 37 -2.11 0.86 11.47
C ALA A 37 -2.39 -0.66 11.48
N SER A 38 -3.65 -1.05 11.25
CA SER A 38 -4.08 -2.45 11.19
C SER A 38 -4.15 -3.00 9.75
N GLU A 39 -3.74 -2.23 8.75
CA GLU A 39 -3.79 -2.62 7.34
C GLU A 39 -2.40 -3.05 6.85
N ALA A 40 -2.30 -4.32 6.47
CA ALA A 40 -1.10 -4.87 5.83
C ALA A 40 -1.35 -5.14 4.35
N LEU A 41 -0.30 -5.00 3.56
CA LEU A 41 -0.33 -5.27 2.13
C LEU A 41 0.05 -6.74 1.89
N ASN A 42 -0.92 -7.55 1.47
CA ASN A 42 -0.71 -8.96 1.16
C ASN A 42 -0.70 -9.17 -0.38
N GLY A 43 0.30 -9.90 -0.88
CA GLY A 43 0.29 -10.43 -2.24
C GLY A 43 0.72 -9.49 -3.37
N LEU A 44 1.52 -8.45 -3.09
CA LEU A 44 2.15 -7.59 -4.11
C LEU A 44 3.66 -7.30 -3.83
N PRO A 45 4.49 -8.34 -3.61
CA PRO A 45 5.92 -8.15 -3.30
C PRO A 45 6.70 -7.49 -4.44
N ASP A 46 6.24 -7.62 -5.69
CA ASP A 46 6.92 -7.05 -6.86
C ASP A 46 6.64 -5.56 -7.05
N HIS A 47 5.56 -5.02 -6.45
CA HIS A 47 5.13 -3.63 -6.63
C HIS A 47 5.50 -2.76 -5.44
N TYR A 48 5.49 -3.33 -4.23
CA TYR A 48 5.74 -2.58 -3.02
C TYR A 48 6.84 -3.22 -2.19
N GLN A 49 7.71 -2.38 -1.65
CA GLN A 49 8.66 -2.72 -0.60
C GLN A 49 8.11 -2.19 0.73
N MET A 50 7.96 -3.07 1.72
CA MET A 50 7.65 -2.65 3.09
C MET A 50 8.87 -1.96 3.69
N VAL A 51 8.66 -0.79 4.29
CA VAL A 51 9.68 0.01 4.97
C VAL A 51 9.25 0.19 6.42
N GLN A 52 10.07 -0.31 7.34
CA GLN A 52 9.87 -0.14 8.78
C GLN A 52 10.19 1.31 9.18
N CYS A 53 9.30 1.89 9.98
CA CYS A 53 9.47 3.19 10.62
C CYS A 53 9.48 3.03 12.15
N SER A 54 9.81 4.11 12.86
CA SER A 54 9.86 4.16 14.31
C SER A 54 8.81 5.17 14.83
N PRO A 55 7.56 4.75 15.12
CA PRO A 55 6.96 3.42 14.91
C PRO A 55 6.30 3.25 13.51
N GLY A 56 5.81 2.05 13.23
CA GLY A 56 4.91 1.77 12.10
C GLY A 56 5.60 1.27 10.83
N ILE A 57 4.81 1.16 9.75
CA ILE A 57 5.25 0.70 8.44
C ILE A 57 4.66 1.58 7.33
N ILE A 58 5.44 1.78 6.27
CA ILE A 58 4.99 2.40 5.02
C ILE A 58 5.43 1.54 3.83
N TYR A 59 4.84 1.77 2.66
CA TYR A 59 5.14 0.98 1.47
C TYR A 59 5.75 1.87 0.40
N LYS A 60 6.96 1.53 -0.04
CA LYS A 60 7.65 2.18 -1.15
C LYS A 60 7.30 1.49 -2.46
N ALA A 61 6.87 2.26 -3.47
CA ALA A 61 6.68 1.75 -4.82
C ALA A 61 8.03 1.35 -5.42
N LYS A 62 8.13 0.09 -5.85
CA LYS A 62 9.24 -0.44 -6.64
C LYS A 62 9.10 -0.02 -8.10
#